data_AF-A0A6I2VGC6-F1
#
_entry.id   AF-A0A6I2VGC6-F1
#
_cell.length_a   1.000
_cell.length_b   1.000
_cell.length_c   1.000
_cell.angle_alpha   90.00
_cell.angle_beta   90.00
_cell.angle_gamma   90.00
#
_symmetry.space_group_name_H-M   'P 1'
#
loop_
_entity.id
_entity.type
_entity.pdbx_description
1 polymer ?
#
loop_
_entity_poly.entity_id
_entity_poly.type
_entity_poly.pdbx_seq_one_letter_code
_entity_poly.pdbx_strand_id
1 'polypeptide(L)'
;MTELADAVQSEAVPAYLPSTVLDGAAREDALSMMRRLIAHTRNKTTDQAESTFEEPVDNYLDEELFAAEIELIFKRIPLPLALSCELPAKNSYKAIEVVGVPVVMTRDSKGDVHAMLNVCRHRGALICQEGTGTSR
;
A
#
# COMPACT_ATOMS: atom_id res chain seq x y z
N MET A 1 0.54 -25.92 8.40
CA MET A 1 -0.14 -24.61 8.35
C MET A 1 -0.39 -24.00 9.74
N THR A 2 0.23 -24.55 10.80
CA THR A 2 -0.10 -24.19 12.19
C THR A 2 0.97 -23.32 12.87
N GLU A 3 2.08 -22.98 12.18
CA GLU A 3 3.22 -22.29 12.79
C GLU A 3 3.39 -20.82 12.37
N LEU A 4 2.54 -20.29 11.49
CA LEU A 4 2.56 -18.86 11.12
C LEU A 4 1.66 -17.98 12.02
N ALA A 5 0.81 -18.59 12.85
CA ALA A 5 -0.12 -17.87 13.72
C ALA A 5 0.56 -17.30 14.98
N ASP A 6 1.67 -17.89 15.41
CA ASP A 6 2.33 -17.54 16.68
C ASP A 6 3.42 -16.45 16.54
N ALA A 7 3.71 -15.99 15.33
CA ALA A 7 4.78 -15.01 15.07
C ALA A 7 4.30 -13.55 14.99
N VAL A 8 2.99 -13.28 15.06
CA VAL A 8 2.45 -11.91 15.05
C VAL A 8 2.18 -11.47 16.48
N GLN A 9 3.24 -11.09 17.20
CA GLN A 9 3.11 -10.45 18.51
C GLN A 9 2.29 -9.15 18.37
N SER A 10 1.25 -9.05 19.19
CA SER A 10 0.15 -8.09 19.13
C SER A 10 0.51 -6.63 19.42
N GLU A 11 1.78 -6.27 19.58
CA GLU A 11 2.20 -4.97 20.12
C GLU A 11 2.67 -3.94 19.09
N ALA A 12 2.76 -4.29 17.80
CA ALA A 12 3.25 -3.38 16.77
C ALA A 12 2.30 -3.17 15.57
N VAL A 13 1.02 -3.52 15.72
CA VAL A 13 0.00 -3.03 14.78
C VAL A 13 -0.19 -1.55 15.11
N PRO A 14 0.10 -0.60 14.19
CA PRO A 14 -0.28 0.79 14.40
C PRO A 14 -1.76 0.79 14.78
N ALA A 15 -2.16 1.54 15.81
CA ALA A 15 -3.55 1.68 16.14
C ALA A 15 -4.27 2.29 14.93
N TYR A 16 -4.77 1.44 14.03
CA TYR A 16 -5.81 1.83 13.11
C TYR A 16 -6.89 2.36 14.03
N LEU A 17 -7.23 3.65 13.87
CA LEU A 17 -8.23 4.29 14.72
C LEU A 17 -9.38 3.30 14.85
N PRO A 18 -9.71 2.85 16.07
CA PRO A 18 -10.79 1.90 16.24
C PRO A 18 -12.00 2.48 15.52
N SER A 19 -12.77 1.65 14.82
CA SER A 19 -13.95 2.06 14.04
C SER A 19 -15.09 2.61 14.92
N THR A 20 -14.78 3.11 16.11
CA THR A 20 -15.67 3.68 17.11
C THR A 20 -16.39 4.94 16.65
N VAL A 21 -16.24 5.33 15.38
CA VAL A 21 -17.04 6.39 14.78
C VAL A 21 -17.54 5.95 13.39
N LEU A 22 -18.20 4.79 13.33
CA LEU A 22 -19.31 4.63 12.39
C LEU A 22 -20.51 5.35 12.99
N ASP A 23 -20.49 6.68 12.97
CA ASP A 23 -21.62 7.53 13.29
C ASP A 23 -22.07 8.32 12.05
N GLY A 24 -23.23 8.98 12.15
CA GLY A 24 -23.82 9.77 11.06
C GLY A 24 -23.82 9.03 9.71
N ALA A 25 -23.35 9.73 8.67
CA ALA A 25 -23.30 9.23 7.29
C ALA A 25 -22.44 7.96 7.14
N ALA A 26 -21.30 7.87 7.83
CA ALA A 26 -20.43 6.69 7.74
C ALA A 26 -21.12 5.43 8.26
N ARG A 27 -21.96 5.55 9.29
CA ARG A 27 -22.80 4.44 9.77
C ARG A 27 -23.86 4.04 8.78
N GLU A 28 -24.50 5.02 8.16
CA GLU A 28 -25.55 4.79 7.17
C GLU A 28 -25.00 4.08 5.94
N ASP A 29 -23.83 4.49 5.47
CA ASP A 29 -23.10 3.85 4.37
C ASP A 29 -22.72 2.41 4.71
N ALA A 30 -22.14 2.18 5.89
CA ALA A 30 -21.78 0.84 6.33
C ALA A 30 -23.02 -0.08 6.44
N LEU A 31 -24.13 0.42 6.99
CA LEU A 31 -25.40 -0.32 7.06
C LEU A 31 -25.98 -0.58 5.67
N SER A 32 -25.87 0.37 4.75
CA SER A 32 -26.28 0.21 3.35
C SER A 32 -25.48 -0.90 2.66
N MET A 33 -24.15 -0.87 2.80
CA MET A 33 -23.26 -1.90 2.27
C MET A 33 -23.57 -3.29 2.87
N MET A 34 -23.81 -3.38 4.18
CA MET A 34 -24.17 -4.65 4.84
C MET A 34 -25.49 -5.22 4.32
N ARG A 35 -26.53 -4.39 4.15
CA ARG A 35 -27.82 -4.83 3.58
C ARG A 35 -27.64 -5.36 2.16
N ARG A 36 -26.85 -4.66 1.35
CA ARG A 36 -26.52 -5.05 -0.03
C ARG A 36 -25.77 -6.38 -0.08
N LEU A 37 -24.76 -6.56 0.79
CA LEU A 37 -24.02 -7.81 0.93
C LEU A 37 -24.93 -8.99 1.29
N ILE A 38 -25.83 -8.80 2.25
CA ILE A 38 -26.81 -9.84 2.64
C ILE A 38 -27.71 -10.20 1.45
N ALA A 39 -28.20 -9.22 0.70
CA ALA A 39 -29.03 -9.45 -0.48
C ALA A 39 -28.28 -10.26 -1.55
N HIS A 40 -27.04 -9.87 -1.86
CA HIS A 40 -26.16 -10.60 -2.78
C HIS A 40 -25.91 -12.04 -2.34
N THR A 41 -25.62 -12.24 -1.06
CA THR A 41 -25.33 -13.57 -0.50
C THR A 41 -26.54 -14.50 -0.61
N ARG A 42 -27.74 -14.01 -0.27
CA ARG A 42 -29.00 -14.77 -0.36
C ARG A 42 -29.36 -15.13 -1.79
N ASN A 43 -29.15 -14.20 -2.71
CA ASN A 43 -29.51 -14.36 -4.12
C ASN A 43 -28.39 -14.99 -4.96
N LYS A 44 -27.23 -15.28 -4.36
CA LYS A 44 -26.02 -15.76 -5.05
C LYS A 44 -25.59 -14.83 -6.20
N THR A 45 -25.68 -13.53 -5.97
CA THR A 45 -25.25 -12.50 -6.91
C THR A 45 -24.12 -11.66 -6.31
N THR A 46 -23.62 -10.69 -7.07
CA THR A 46 -22.70 -9.65 -6.60
C THR A 46 -23.08 -8.34 -7.29
N ASP A 47 -22.49 -7.23 -6.86
CA ASP A 47 -22.59 -5.97 -7.59
C ASP A 47 -22.09 -6.18 -9.03
N GLN A 48 -22.91 -5.80 -9.99
CA GLN A 48 -22.59 -5.85 -11.42
C GLN A 48 -22.80 -4.46 -12.01
N ALA A 49 -21.95 -4.09 -12.97
CA ALA A 49 -22.18 -2.91 -13.79
C ALA A 49 -23.44 -3.11 -14.65
N GLU A 50 -24.07 -2.00 -15.07
CA GLU A 50 -25.28 -2.05 -15.91
C GLU A 50 -25.07 -2.75 -17.25
N SER A 51 -23.82 -2.75 -17.74
CA SER A 51 -23.41 -3.39 -18.98
C SER A 51 -21.94 -3.79 -18.91
N THR A 52 -21.51 -4.57 -19.90
CA THR A 52 -20.08 -4.85 -20.10
C THR A 52 -19.35 -3.56 -20.42
N PHE A 53 -18.31 -3.27 -19.66
CA PHE A 53 -17.40 -2.18 -19.94
C PHE A 53 -16.38 -2.64 -20.99
N GLU A 54 -16.21 -1.84 -22.04
CA GLU A 54 -15.18 -2.05 -23.06
C GLU A 54 -14.01 -1.10 -22.79
N GLU A 55 -12.83 -1.67 -22.54
CA GLU A 55 -11.61 -0.90 -22.29
C GLU A 55 -10.76 -0.85 -23.57
N PRO A 56 -10.43 0.34 -24.11
CA PRO A 56 -9.55 0.46 -25.26
C PRO A 56 -8.17 -0.15 -24.97
N VAL A 57 -7.68 -1.00 -25.88
CA VAL A 57 -6.34 -1.62 -25.73
C VAL A 57 -5.24 -0.57 -25.71
N ASP A 58 -5.43 0.54 -26.41
CA ASP A 58 -4.47 1.65 -26.49
C ASP A 58 -4.16 2.24 -25.11
N ASN A 59 -5.10 2.20 -24.15
CA ASN A 59 -4.86 2.67 -22.79
C ASN A 59 -3.75 1.89 -22.06
N TYR A 60 -3.38 0.70 -22.54
CA TYR A 60 -2.28 -0.11 -22.00
C TYR A 60 -0.98 -0.01 -22.82
N LEU A 61 -1.04 0.54 -24.04
CA LEU A 61 0.07 0.54 -25.00
C LEU A 61 0.60 1.94 -25.29
N ASP A 62 -0.19 2.98 -25.03
CA ASP A 62 0.17 4.37 -25.29
C ASP A 62 1.24 4.86 -24.29
N GLU A 63 2.44 5.08 -24.82
CA GLU A 63 3.59 5.57 -24.05
C GLU A 63 3.40 7.01 -23.54
N GLU A 64 2.67 7.86 -24.28
CA GLU A 64 2.40 9.25 -23.87
C GLU A 64 1.41 9.28 -22.71
N LEU A 65 0.37 8.43 -22.78
CA LEU A 65 -0.58 8.26 -21.69
C LEU A 65 0.13 7.75 -20.42
N PHE A 66 0.95 6.71 -20.53
CA PHE A 66 1.71 6.18 -19.39
C PHE A 66 2.59 7.25 -18.74
N ALA A 67 3.33 8.04 -19.55
CA ALA A 67 4.15 9.13 -19.05
C ALA A 67 3.31 10.19 -18.31
N ALA A 68 2.12 10.53 -18.84
CA ALA A 68 1.20 11.46 -18.20
C ALA A 68 0.66 10.91 -16.87
N GLU A 69 0.31 9.63 -16.78
CA GLU A 69 -0.14 8.99 -15.54
C GLU A 69 0.94 9.04 -14.46
N ILE A 70 2.19 8.76 -14.81
CA ILE A 70 3.33 8.85 -13.90
C ILE A 70 3.45 10.27 -13.30
N GLU A 71 3.40 11.31 -14.14
CA GLU A 71 3.60 12.71 -13.71
C GLU A 71 2.41 13.33 -12.99
N LEU A 72 1.19 12.98 -13.41
CA LEU A 72 -0.04 13.61 -12.92
C LEU A 72 -0.67 12.86 -11.76
N ILE A 73 -0.47 11.55 -11.67
CA ILE A 73 -1.09 10.71 -10.65
C ILE A 73 -0.03 10.17 -9.69
N PHE A 74 0.84 9.27 -10.17
CA PHE A 74 1.68 8.47 -9.28
C PHE A 74 2.71 9.29 -8.49
N LYS A 75 3.23 10.38 -9.06
CA LYS A 75 4.13 11.30 -8.34
C LYS A 75 3.42 12.30 -7.42
N ARG A 76 2.08 12.32 -7.39
CA ARG A 76 1.29 13.33 -6.65
C ARG A 76 0.44 12.75 -5.53
N ILE A 77 0.18 11.45 -5.54
CA ILE A 77 -0.64 10.78 -4.51
C ILE A 77 0.23 9.90 -3.61
N PRO A 78 -0.16 9.67 -2.34
CA PRO A 78 0.50 8.69 -1.49
C PRO A 78 0.40 7.27 -2.08
N LEU A 79 1.53 6.58 -2.16
CA LEU A 79 1.61 5.20 -2.65
C LEU A 79 1.92 4.23 -1.51
N PRO A 80 1.24 3.06 -1.44
CA PRO A 80 1.58 2.02 -0.47
C PRO A 80 2.86 1.29 -0.91
N LEU A 81 3.99 1.60 -0.25
CA LEU A 81 5.31 1.09 -0.66
C LEU A 81 5.78 -0.15 0.12
N ALA A 82 5.32 -0.28 1.37
CA ALA A 82 5.68 -1.40 2.23
C ALA A 82 4.63 -1.63 3.32
N LEU A 83 4.58 -2.87 3.77
CA LEU A 83 3.90 -3.26 4.99
C LEU A 83 4.85 -3.17 6.18
N SER A 84 4.31 -2.92 7.38
CA SER A 84 5.12 -2.85 8.60
C SER A 84 5.93 -4.12 8.87
N CYS A 85 5.43 -5.29 8.46
CA CYS A 85 6.12 -6.58 8.62
C CYS A 85 7.35 -6.74 7.72
N GLU A 86 7.48 -5.95 6.65
CA GLU A 86 8.67 -5.92 5.80
C GLU A 86 9.84 -5.15 6.42
N LEU A 87 9.56 -4.43 7.52
CA LEU A 87 10.54 -3.75 8.37
C LEU A 87 10.40 -4.30 9.80
N PRO A 88 10.76 -5.57 10.05
CA PRO A 88 10.34 -6.29 11.25
C PRO A 88 11.05 -5.82 12.53
N ALA A 89 12.30 -5.37 12.44
CA ALA A 89 13.12 -5.02 13.59
C ALA A 89 13.77 -3.64 13.45
N LYS A 90 14.30 -3.11 14.56
CA LYS A 90 15.15 -1.92 14.54
C LYS A 90 16.29 -2.09 13.54
N ASN A 91 16.61 -1.01 12.85
CA ASN A 91 17.62 -0.93 11.79
C ASN A 91 17.33 -1.79 10.55
N SER A 92 16.11 -2.34 10.40
CA SER A 92 15.70 -2.99 9.16
C SER A 92 15.54 -1.95 8.05
N TYR A 93 15.83 -2.33 6.81
CA TYR A 93 15.55 -1.53 5.63
C TYR A 93 14.91 -2.36 4.53
N LYS A 94 14.17 -1.66 3.65
CA LYS A 94 13.67 -2.14 2.37
C LYS A 94 13.98 -1.08 1.32
N ALA A 95 14.74 -1.46 0.30
CA ALA A 95 15.05 -0.63 -0.85
C ALA A 95 14.32 -1.19 -2.08
N ILE A 96 13.59 -0.33 -2.79
CA ILE A 96 12.82 -0.68 -3.99
C ILE A 96 12.85 0.48 -4.99
N GLU A 97 12.62 0.18 -6.26
CA GLU A 97 12.26 1.20 -7.24
C GLU A 97 10.74 1.40 -7.31
N VAL A 98 10.30 2.65 -7.29
CA VAL A 98 8.89 3.02 -7.38
C VAL A 98 8.75 4.05 -8.48
N VAL A 99 8.13 3.66 -9.59
CA VAL A 99 7.82 4.59 -10.69
C VAL A 99 9.09 5.32 -11.19
N GLY A 100 10.17 4.55 -11.38
CA GLY A 100 11.48 5.07 -11.79
C GLY A 100 12.24 5.86 -10.71
N VAL A 101 11.76 5.87 -9.46
CA VAL A 101 12.40 6.55 -8.33
C VAL A 101 12.90 5.52 -7.32
N PRO A 102 14.22 5.44 -7.05
CA PRO A 102 14.75 4.52 -6.06
C PRO A 102 14.48 5.06 -4.64
N VAL A 103 13.79 4.28 -3.82
CA VAL A 103 13.36 4.63 -2.46
C VAL A 103 13.94 3.62 -1.48
N VAL A 104 14.44 4.09 -0.34
CA VAL A 104 14.81 3.25 0.80
C VAL A 104 13.94 3.63 1.99
N MET A 105 13.29 2.62 2.55
CA MET A 105 12.53 2.71 3.78
C MET A 105 13.33 2.05 4.89
N THR A 106 13.35 2.66 6.07
CA THR A 106 14.10 2.15 7.23
C THR A 106 13.23 2.18 8.47
N ARG A 107 13.43 1.22 9.37
CA ARG A 107 13.01 1.34 10.77
C ARG A 107 14.23 1.75 11.59
N ASP A 108 14.19 2.90 12.24
CA ASP A 108 15.34 3.37 13.01
C ASP A 108 15.51 2.63 14.36
N SER A 109 16.52 3.03 15.13
CA SER A 109 16.83 2.45 16.44
C SER A 109 15.82 2.79 17.54
N LYS A 110 14.97 3.80 17.32
CA LYS A 110 13.85 4.16 18.19
C LYS A 110 12.59 3.37 17.82
N GLY A 111 12.52 2.85 16.61
CA GLY A 111 11.41 2.05 16.08
C GLY A 111 10.55 2.80 15.06
N ASP A 112 10.87 4.06 14.76
CA ASP A 112 10.13 4.90 13.82
C ASP A 112 10.49 4.51 12.38
N VAL A 113 9.51 4.63 11.48
CA VAL A 113 9.68 4.31 10.05
C VAL A 113 9.93 5.58 9.25
N HIS A 114 10.96 5.56 8.42
CA HIS A 114 11.35 6.65 7.53
C HIS A 114 11.39 6.17 6.09
N ALA A 115 11.14 7.07 5.14
CA ALA A 115 11.32 6.84 3.72
C ALA A 115 12.15 7.99 3.13
N MET A 116 13.12 7.66 2.29
CA MET A 116 13.98 8.63 1.63
C MET A 116 14.38 8.16 0.23
N LEU A 117 14.82 9.09 -0.61
CA LEU A 117 15.50 8.74 -1.85
C LEU A 117 16.72 7.87 -1.54
N ASN A 118 16.83 6.73 -2.20
CA ASN A 118 17.96 5.81 -2.08
C ASN A 118 19.14 6.32 -2.93
N VAL A 119 19.54 7.57 -2.72
CA VAL A 119 20.50 8.29 -3.55
C VAL A 119 21.44 9.10 -2.68
N CYS A 120 22.75 8.84 -2.81
CA CYS A 120 23.77 9.57 -2.09
C CYS A 120 23.77 11.05 -2.50
N ARG A 121 23.62 11.95 -1.54
CA ARG A 121 23.58 13.41 -1.76
C ARG A 121 24.85 14.01 -2.37
N HIS A 122 25.98 13.30 -2.34
CA HIS A 122 27.23 13.80 -2.89
C HIS A 122 27.32 13.58 -4.41
N ARG A 123 27.08 12.35 -4.88
CA ARG A 123 27.33 11.94 -6.28
C ARG A 123 26.28 11.02 -6.89
N GLY A 124 25.13 10.86 -6.25
CA GLY A 124 24.00 10.14 -6.84
C GLY A 124 24.10 8.61 -6.82
N ALA A 125 25.12 8.03 -6.18
CA ALA A 125 25.23 6.57 -6.05
C ALA A 125 24.07 6.00 -5.20
N LEU A 126 23.57 4.81 -5.57
CA LEU A 126 22.63 4.06 -4.73
C LEU A 126 23.25 3.78 -3.36
N ILE A 127 22.49 4.02 -2.29
CA ILE A 127 22.96 3.83 -0.91
C ILE A 127 22.84 2.36 -0.52
N CYS A 128 21.68 1.78 -0.82
CA CYS A 128 21.38 0.37 -0.59
C CYS A 128 21.09 -0.32 -1.94
N GLN A 129 21.51 -1.57 -2.07
CA GLN A 129 21.02 -2.42 -3.16
C GLN A 129 19.54 -2.72 -2.94
N GLU A 130 18.83 -3.01 -4.02
CA GLU A 130 17.42 -3.40 -3.95
C GLU A 130 17.24 -4.67 -3.11
N GLY A 131 16.16 -4.71 -2.34
CA GLY A 131 15.84 -5.81 -1.43
C GLY A 131 15.70 -5.37 0.02
N THR A 132 15.84 -6.31 0.94
CA THR A 132 15.68 -6.09 2.38
C THR A 132 16.95 -6.46 3.15
N GLY A 133 17.13 -5.85 4.32
CA GLY A 133 18.23 -6.21 5.19
C GLY A 133 18.22 -5.43 6.51
N THR A 134 19.32 -5.54 7.25
CA THR A 134 19.48 -4.88 8.55
C THR A 134 20.81 -4.16 8.59
N SER A 135 20.81 -2.88 8.96
CA SER A 135 22.03 -2.16 9.29
C SER A 135 22.52 -2.57 10.69
N ARG A 136 23.83 -2.69 10.85
CA ARG A 136 24.46 -2.84 12.16
C ARG A 136 24.37 -1.55 12.96
#